data_AF-A0A401QKC4-F1
#
_entry.id   AF-A0A401QKC4-F1
#
_cell.length_a   1.000
_cell.length_b   1.000
_cell.length_c   1.000
_cell.angle_alpha   90.00
_cell.angle_beta   90.00
_cell.angle_gamma   90.00
#
_symmetry.space_group_name_H-M   'P 1'
#
loop_
_entity.id
_entity.type
_entity.pdbx_description
1 polymer ?
#
loop_
_entity_poly.entity_id
_entity_poly.type
_entity_poly.pdbx_seq_one_letter_code
_entity_poly.pdbx_strand_id
1 'polypeptide(L)' 'MKALGLESGSNADHDILQSREDLVATLSYFMQKGVAAERFFANKELFQKIAETASQSPGAQVQLLFIE' A
#
# COMPACT_ATOMS: atom_id res chain seq x y z
N MET A 1 -3.95 -7.02 0.11
CA MET A 1 -4.89 -6.89 -1.03
C MET A 1 -6.28 -7.43 -0.69
N LYS A 2 -6.42 -8.72 -0.36
CA LYS A 2 -7.73 -9.33 -0.08
C LYS A 2 -8.53 -8.64 1.05
N ALA A 3 -7.86 -8.29 2.15
CA ALA A 3 -8.49 -7.54 3.26
C ALA A 3 -8.94 -6.12 2.89
N LEU A 4 -8.36 -5.54 1.84
CA LEU A 4 -8.73 -4.21 1.33
C LEU A 4 -9.80 -4.30 0.22
N GLY A 5 -10.24 -5.51 -0.15
CA GLY A 5 -11.18 -5.74 -1.26
C GLY A 5 -10.61 -5.32 -2.63
N LEU A 6 -9.29 -5.38 -2.80
CA LEU A 6 -8.63 -4.94 -4.03
C LEU A 6 -8.37 -6.11 -4.96
N GLU A 7 -8.80 -5.96 -6.21
CA GLU A 7 -8.51 -6.89 -7.31
C GLU A 7 -7.07 -6.74 -7.83
N SER A 8 -6.66 -7.67 -8.68
CA SER A 8 -5.34 -7.62 -9.33
C SER A 8 -5.29 -6.44 -10.31
N GLY A 9 -4.34 -5.53 -10.12
CA GLY A 9 -4.18 -4.32 -10.93
C GLY A 9 -3.12 -4.46 -12.02
N SER A 10 -2.89 -3.36 -12.75
CA SER A 10 -1.78 -3.25 -13.70
C SER A 10 -0.43 -3.47 -13.01
N ASN A 11 0.64 -3.69 -13.76
CA ASN A 11 1.95 -4.00 -13.20
C ASN A 11 2.92 -2.83 -13.44
N ALA A 12 2.77 -1.77 -12.68
CA ALA A 12 3.47 -0.50 -12.88
C ALA A 12 3.95 0.09 -11.55
N ASP A 13 5.19 0.59 -11.55
CA ASP A 13 5.75 1.34 -10.44
C ASP A 13 5.27 2.79 -10.46
N HIS A 14 4.96 3.32 -9.29
CA HIS A 14 4.63 4.73 -9.07
C HIS A 14 5.50 5.24 -7.92
N ASP A 15 6.17 6.38 -8.11
CA ASP A 15 7.04 6.97 -7.08
C ASP A 15 6.24 7.49 -5.87
N ILE A 16 5.04 8.01 -6.11
CA ILE A 16 4.10 8.50 -5.09
C ILE A 16 2.75 7.83 -5.31
N LEU A 17 2.17 7.29 -4.25
CA LEU A 17 0.86 6.63 -4.27
C LEU A 17 -0.22 7.64 -3.88
N GLN A 18 -1.25 7.79 -4.70
CA GLN A 18 -2.39 8.67 -4.41
C GLN A 18 -3.72 7.93 -4.36
N SER A 19 -3.76 6.72 -4.92
CA SER A 19 -4.97 5.92 -5.06
C SER A 19 -4.78 4.47 -4.58
N ARG A 20 -5.88 3.71 -4.53
CA ARG A 20 -5.83 2.27 -4.26
C ARG A 20 -5.20 1.53 -5.44
N GLU A 21 -5.45 2.03 -6.64
CA GLU A 21 -4.96 1.50 -7.90
C GLU A 21 -3.44 1.61 -7.99
N ASP A 22 -2.86 2.75 -7.59
CA ASP A 22 -1.41 2.94 -7.55
C ASP A 22 -0.76 1.95 -6.57
N LEU A 23 -1.37 1.75 -5.40
CA LEU A 23 -0.89 0.79 -4.40
C LEU A 23 -0.91 -0.63 -4.95
N VAL A 24 -2.01 -1.04 -5.60
CA VAL A 24 -2.12 -2.37 -6.21
C VAL A 24 -1.05 -2.56 -7.27
N ALA A 25 -0.90 -1.58 -8.15
CA ALA A 25 0.00 -1.69 -9.28
C ALA A 25 1.46 -1.75 -8.85
N THR A 26 1.83 -0.87 -7.93
CA THR A 26 3.20 -0.76 -7.42
C THR A 26 3.57 -1.97 -6.58
N LEU A 27 2.66 -2.45 -5.71
CA LEU A 27 2.89 -3.67 -4.95
C LEU A 27 3.09 -4.89 -5.88
N SER A 28 2.23 -5.02 -6.90
CA SER A 28 2.34 -6.12 -7.88
C SER A 28 3.67 -6.10 -8.62
N TYR A 29 4.13 -4.90 -9.01
CA TYR A 29 5.40 -4.71 -9.71
C TYR A 29 6.59 -5.20 -8.88
N PHE A 30 6.65 -4.84 -7.60
CA PHE A 30 7.73 -5.26 -6.72
C PHE A 30 7.63 -6.72 -6.27
N MET A 31 6.42 -7.23 -6.05
CA MET A 31 6.20 -8.65 -5.73
C MET A 31 6.69 -9.57 -6.85
N GLN A 32 6.47 -9.22 -8.12
CA GLN A 32 6.98 -10.02 -9.24
C GLN A 32 8.49 -10.02 -9.35
N LYS A 33 9.15 -8.94 -8.92
CA LYS A 33 10.60 -8.82 -8.92
C LYS A 33 11.25 -9.42 -7.68
N GLY A 34 10.48 -9.68 -6.62
CA GLY A 34 10.99 -10.20 -5.35
C GLY A 34 11.96 -9.23 -4.64
N VAL A 35 11.77 -7.92 -4.82
CA VAL A 35 12.63 -6.89 -4.21
C VAL A 35 11.84 -6.02 -3.22
N ALA A 36 12.54 -5.48 -2.23
CA ALA A 36 11.98 -4.52 -1.29
C ALA A 36 11.81 -3.14 -1.96
N ALA A 37 10.77 -2.42 -1.55
CA ALA A 37 10.52 -1.04 -1.96
C ALA A 37 9.79 -0.28 -0.85
N GLU A 38 10.01 1.03 -0.80
CA GLU A 38 9.30 1.97 0.06
C GLU A 38 8.70 3.07 -0.81
N ARG A 39 7.47 3.50 -0.50
CA ARG A 39 6.75 4.53 -1.24
C ARG A 39 5.99 5.43 -0.28
N PHE A 40 5.90 6.71 -0.65
CA PHE A 40 5.06 7.67 0.05
C PHE A 40 3.62 7.59 -0.43
N PHE A 41 2.65 7.62 0.50
CA PHE A 41 1.23 7.65 0.19
C PHE A 41 0.66 9.04 0.50
N ALA A 42 0.38 9.82 -0.55
CA ALA A 42 0.06 11.24 -0.42
C ALA A 42 -1.37 11.51 0.08
N ASN A 43 -2.31 10.59 -0.15
CA ASN A 43 -3.69 10.74 0.32
C ASN A 43 -3.81 10.23 1.76
N LYS A 44 -3.83 11.18 2.71
CA LYS A 44 -3.82 10.94 4.16
C LYS A 44 -5.01 10.09 4.63
N GLU A 45 -6.23 10.45 4.25
CA GLU A 45 -7.44 9.78 4.71
C GLU A 45 -7.51 8.33 4.20
N LEU A 46 -7.08 8.11 2.96
CA LEU A 46 -7.00 6.77 2.39
C LEU A 46 -5.89 5.96 3.05
N PHE A 47 -4.72 6.56 3.28
CA PHE A 47 -3.61 5.90 3.99
C PHE A 47 -4.01 5.45 5.40
N GLN A 48 -4.69 6.32 6.17
CA GLN A 48 -5.19 5.98 7.50
C GLN A 48 -6.11 4.76 7.48
N LYS A 49 -7.09 4.73 6.56
CA LYS A 49 -7.99 3.57 6.40
C LYS A 49 -7.25 2.29 6.04
N ILE A 50 -6.23 2.38 5.17
CA ILE A 50 -5.42 1.23 4.78
C ILE A 50 -4.63 0.71 6.00
N ALA A 51 -4.00 1.60 6.77
CA ALA A 51 -3.24 1.23 7.95
C ALA A 51 -4.12 0.62 9.06
N GLU A 52 -5.31 1.18 9.29
CA GLU A 52 -6.31 0.62 10.21
C GLU A 52 -6.77 -0.77 9.79
N THR A 53 -7.02 -0.97 8.49
CA THR A 53 -7.40 -2.30 7.98
C THR A 53 -6.24 -3.29 8.12
N ALA A 54 -5.01 -2.84 7.85
CA ALA A 54 -3.82 -3.67 7.99
C ALA A 54 -3.54 -4.07 9.44
N SER A 55 -3.75 -3.16 10.41
CA SER A 55 -3.50 -3.40 11.84
C SER A 55 -4.39 -4.49 12.44
N GLN A 56 -5.55 -4.73 11.84
CA GLN A 56 -6.49 -5.78 12.26
C GLN A 56 -6.05 -7.18 11.82
N SER A 57 -5.01 -7.30 10.98
CA SER A 57 -4.51 -8.60 10.54
C SER A 57 -3.67 -9.27 11.64
N PRO A 58 -3.87 -10.56 11.93
CA PRO A 58 -3.07 -11.27 12.94
C PRO A 58 -1.57 -11.15 12.65
N GLY A 59 -0.81 -10.66 13.63
CA GLY A 59 0.64 -10.48 13.51
C GLY A 59 1.09 -9.19 12.81
N ALA A 60 0.18 -8.27 12.47
CA ALA A 60 0.53 -6.98 11.92
C ALA A 60 1.31 -6.13 12.94
N GLN A 61 2.42 -5.55 12.51
CA GLN A 61 3.11 -4.47 13.22
C GLN A 61 2.91 -3.20 12.40
N VAL A 62 2.13 -2.25 12.92
CA VAL A 62 1.84 -0.99 12.24
C VAL A 62 2.63 0.12 12.91
N GLN A 63 3.50 0.77 12.13
CA GLN A 63 4.28 1.92 12.55
C GLN A 63 3.89 3.10 11.65
N LEU A 64 3.16 4.06 12.22
CA LEU A 64 2.69 5.25 11.50
C LEU A 64 3.66 6.40 11.77
N LEU A 65 4.42 6.82 10.75
CA LEU A 65 5.24 8.02 10.81
C LEU A 65 4.55 9.12 9.99
N PHE A 66 4.11 10.18 10.66
CA PHE A 66 3.62 11.38 9.99
C PHE A 66 4.78 12.36 9.89
N ILE A 67 5.13 12.74 8.66
CA ILE A 67 6.11 13.80 8.40
C ILE A 67 5.29 15.06 8.11
N GLU A 68 5.41 16.07 8.97
CA GLU A 68 4.80 17.40 8.82
C GLU A 68 5.56 18.26 7.81
#